data_AF-A0A940QR21-F1
#
_entry.id   AF-A0A940QR21-F1
#
_cell.length_a   1.000
_cell.length_b   1.000
_cell.length_c   1.000
_cell.angle_alpha   90.00
_cell.angle_beta   90.00
_cell.angle_gamma   90.00
#
_symmetry.space_group_name_H-M   'P 1'
#
loop_
_entity.id
_entity.type
_entity.pdbx_description
1 polymer ?
#
loop_
_entity_poly.entity_id
_entity_poly.type
_entity_poly.pdbx_seq_one_letter_code
_entity_poly.pdbx_strand_id
1 'polypeptide(L)'
;MIIICLMALSAFQCGGKGTVPEDLIGVWETTSPDYEDRFFEITSGEVIFATGENTSDTYPITKIRMEKDPAGQKTLYTISHKNVEGKEYKFSFYYDPANQGTIRFKNQQEMVWTKKTSSPASN
;
A
#
# COMPACT_ATOMS: atom_id res chain seq x y z
N MET A 1 4.12 -38.03 29.08
CA MET A 1 3.15 -37.48 28.11
C MET A 1 2.85 -36.04 28.50
N ILE A 2 3.16 -35.06 27.66
CA ILE A 2 2.47 -33.77 27.56
C ILE A 2 2.63 -33.32 26.10
N ILE A 3 1.56 -32.71 25.61
CA ILE A 3 1.08 -32.68 24.24
C ILE A 3 1.89 -31.72 23.36
N ILE A 4 2.21 -32.19 22.16
CA ILE A 4 2.73 -31.40 21.05
C ILE A 4 1.59 -30.50 20.55
N CYS A 5 1.66 -29.19 20.83
CA CYS A 5 0.82 -28.21 20.13
C CYS A 5 1.58 -27.71 18.90
N LEU A 6 1.47 -28.48 17.82
CA LEU A 6 1.71 -28.03 16.45
C LEU A 6 0.74 -26.89 16.14
N MET A 7 1.11 -25.66 16.46
CA MET A 7 0.43 -24.49 15.91
C MET A 7 0.85 -24.37 14.45
N ALA A 8 0.08 -25.06 13.61
CA ALA A 8 0.09 -24.87 12.17
C ALA A 8 -0.27 -23.40 11.88
N LEU A 9 0.76 -22.58 11.71
CA LEU A 9 0.63 -21.28 11.05
C LEU A 9 0.26 -21.57 9.59
N SER A 10 -1.04 -21.74 9.36
CA SER A 10 -1.66 -21.75 8.05
C SER A 10 -1.48 -20.36 7.45
N ALA A 11 -0.30 -20.13 6.87
CA ALA A 11 -0.07 -19.04 5.95
C ALA A 11 -1.02 -19.26 4.77
N PHE A 12 -2.18 -18.63 4.82
CA PHE A 12 -3.09 -18.46 3.70
C PHE A 12 -2.38 -17.58 2.66
N GLN A 13 -1.37 -18.14 1.99
CA GLN A 13 -0.77 -17.53 0.83
C GLN A 13 -1.74 -17.70 -0.33
N CYS A 14 -2.76 -16.84 -0.35
CA CYS A 14 -3.52 -16.61 -1.57
C CYS A 14 -2.58 -15.86 -2.53
N GLY A 15 -1.77 -16.64 -3.25
CA GLY A 15 -0.67 -16.18 -4.09
C GLY A 15 -1.08 -15.86 -5.53
N GLY A 16 -2.34 -15.51 -5.78
CA GLY A 16 -2.82 -15.11 -7.11
C GLY A 16 -2.23 -13.79 -7.57
N LYS A 17 -2.25 -13.55 -8.89
CA LYS A 17 -2.16 -12.19 -9.46
C LYS A 17 -3.46 -11.48 -9.07
N GLY A 18 -3.50 -10.92 -7.85
CA GLY A 18 -4.64 -10.13 -7.41
C GLY A 18 -4.73 -8.85 -8.25
N THR A 19 -5.95 -8.40 -8.50
CA THR A 19 -6.19 -7.03 -8.97
C THR A 19 -6.00 -6.07 -7.79
N VAL A 20 -5.56 -4.85 -8.08
CA VAL A 20 -5.50 -3.81 -7.06
C VAL A 20 -6.93 -3.50 -6.59
N PRO A 21 -7.24 -3.58 -5.28
CA PRO A 21 -8.55 -3.17 -4.76
C PRO A 21 -8.85 -1.71 -5.08
N GLU A 22 -10.09 -1.41 -5.47
CA GLU A 22 -10.52 -0.04 -5.83
C GLU A 22 -10.29 0.96 -4.69
N ASP A 23 -10.44 0.51 -3.44
CA ASP A 23 -10.19 1.32 -2.25
C ASP A 23 -8.73 1.82 -2.14
N LEU A 24 -7.78 1.14 -2.78
CA LEU A 24 -6.38 1.56 -2.80
C LEU A 24 -6.06 2.51 -3.95
N ILE A 25 -6.88 2.50 -5.01
CA ILE A 25 -6.64 3.32 -6.20
C ILE A 25 -6.82 4.81 -5.85
N GLY A 26 -5.84 5.60 -6.26
CA GLY A 26 -5.81 7.05 -6.08
C GLY A 26 -4.46 7.58 -5.61
N VAL A 27 -4.41 8.90 -5.47
CA VAL A 27 -3.26 9.64 -4.96
C VAL A 27 -3.34 9.71 -3.44
N TRP A 28 -2.22 9.46 -2.77
CA TRP A 28 -2.08 9.44 -1.32
C TRP A 28 -1.02 10.47 -0.90
N GLU A 29 -1.45 11.39 -0.04
CA GLU A 29 -0.66 12.53 0.43
C GLU A 29 -0.56 12.49 1.96
N THR A 30 0.43 13.18 2.52
CA THR A 30 0.58 13.37 3.96
C THR A 30 0.61 14.85 4.30
N THR A 31 0.20 15.20 5.53
CA THR A 31 0.27 16.57 6.04
C THR A 31 1.59 16.87 6.76
N SER A 32 2.55 15.93 6.71
CA SER A 32 3.88 16.13 7.29
C SER A 32 4.65 17.21 6.50
N PRO A 33 5.14 18.29 7.15
CA PRO A 33 5.79 19.42 6.46
C PRO A 33 6.99 19.02 5.58
N ASP A 34 7.76 18.00 6.01
CA ASP A 34 8.93 17.51 5.26
C ASP A 34 8.55 16.73 3.96
N TYR A 35 7.25 16.60 3.67
CA TYR A 35 6.69 15.80 2.59
C TYR A 35 5.58 16.53 1.80
N GLU A 36 5.49 17.87 1.91
CA GLU A 36 4.44 18.66 1.25
C GLU A 36 4.39 18.50 -0.27
N ASP A 37 5.52 18.19 -0.91
CA ASP A 37 5.64 17.95 -2.35
C ASP A 37 5.77 16.46 -2.71
N ARG A 38 5.49 15.56 -1.76
CA ARG A 38 5.62 14.11 -1.91
C ARG A 38 4.27 13.42 -1.84
N PHE A 39 4.05 12.52 -2.79
CA PHE A 39 2.88 11.67 -2.82
C PHE A 39 3.25 10.31 -3.39
N PHE A 40 2.36 9.34 -3.20
CA PHE A 40 2.38 8.15 -4.03
C PHE A 40 1.00 7.92 -4.62
N GLU A 41 0.95 7.37 -5.82
CA GLU A 41 -0.28 7.02 -6.49
C GLU A 41 -0.30 5.53 -6.76
N ILE A 42 -1.45 4.92 -6.51
CA ILE A 42 -1.70 3.53 -6.87
C ILE A 42 -2.77 3.55 -7.97
N THR A 43 -2.44 2.97 -9.11
CA THR A 43 -3.41 2.72 -10.19
C THR A 43 -3.76 1.23 -10.23
N SER A 44 -4.57 0.81 -11.20
CA SER A 44 -4.89 -0.61 -11.39
C SER A 44 -3.69 -1.46 -11.80
N GLY A 45 -2.62 -0.86 -12.33
CA GLY A 45 -1.46 -1.58 -12.88
C GLY A 45 -0.09 -0.99 -12.52
N GLU A 46 -0.02 0.18 -11.89
CA GLU A 46 1.22 0.88 -11.61
C GLU A 46 1.22 1.47 -10.20
N VAL A 47 2.40 1.61 -9.63
CA VAL A 47 2.66 2.44 -8.45
C VAL A 47 3.60 3.56 -8.85
N ILE A 48 3.24 4.78 -8.48
CA ILE A 48 3.98 6.00 -8.81
C ILE A 48 4.46 6.61 -7.50
N PHE A 49 5.72 6.99 -7.41
CA PHE A 49 6.28 7.69 -6.26
C PHE A 49 6.79 9.06 -6.69
N ALA A 50 6.22 10.13 -6.15
CA ALA A 50 6.74 11.48 -6.30
C ALA A 50 7.63 11.81 -5.09
N THR A 51 8.91 12.05 -5.35
CA THR A 51 9.94 12.27 -4.32
C THR A 51 10.24 13.74 -4.06
N GLY A 52 9.53 14.63 -4.77
CA GLY A 52 9.69 16.07 -4.73
C GLY A 52 10.24 16.63 -6.04
N GLU A 53 10.45 17.95 -6.08
CA GLU A 53 11.06 18.66 -7.23
C GLU A 53 10.34 18.44 -8.59
N ASN A 54 9.05 18.12 -8.57
CA ASN A 54 8.25 17.72 -9.74
C ASN A 54 8.75 16.45 -10.45
N THR A 55 9.47 15.57 -9.74
CA THR A 55 9.92 14.28 -10.27
C THR A 55 9.09 13.14 -9.71
N SER A 56 8.81 12.15 -10.56
CA SER A 56 8.09 10.94 -10.19
C SER A 56 8.62 9.72 -10.91
N ASP A 57 8.71 8.60 -10.19
CA ASP A 57 9.06 7.30 -10.76
C ASP A 57 7.81 6.42 -10.85
N THR A 58 7.54 5.87 -12.03
CA THR A 58 6.43 4.95 -12.29
C THR A 58 6.93 3.53 -12.41
N TYR A 59 6.31 2.61 -11.67
CA TYR A 59 6.69 1.20 -11.67
C TYR A 59 5.49 0.27 -11.92
N PRO A 60 5.58 -0.67 -12.87
CA PRO A 60 4.51 -1.63 -13.12
C PRO A 60 4.34 -2.60 -11.94
N ILE A 61 3.10 -2.77 -11.50
CA ILE A 61 2.70 -3.73 -10.48
C ILE A 61 2.71 -5.12 -11.09
N THR A 62 3.45 -6.04 -10.46
CA THR A 62 3.53 -7.44 -10.88
C THR A 62 2.66 -8.36 -10.03
N LYS A 63 2.41 -7.96 -8.78
CA LYS A 63 1.66 -8.75 -7.80
C LYS A 63 1.14 -7.88 -6.68
N ILE A 64 -0.03 -8.23 -6.15
CA ILE A 64 -0.51 -7.73 -4.86
C ILE A 64 -0.80 -8.91 -3.93
N ARG A 65 -0.43 -8.75 -2.67
CA ARG A 65 -0.75 -9.67 -1.58
C ARG A 65 -1.48 -8.91 -0.48
N MET A 66 -2.41 -9.61 0.16
CA MET A 66 -3.25 -9.09 1.23
C MET A 66 -3.17 -10.04 2.41
N GLU A 67 -2.86 -9.50 3.58
CA GLU A 67 -2.83 -10.22 4.85
C GLU A 67 -3.67 -9.42 5.86
N LYS A 68 -4.72 -10.03 6.41
CA LYS A 68 -5.50 -9.39 7.47
C LYS A 68 -4.72 -9.47 8.78
N ASP A 69 -4.70 -8.38 9.55
CA ASP A 69 -4.23 -8.40 10.94
C ASP A 69 -5.07 -9.43 11.73
N PRO A 70 -4.47 -10.22 12.65
CA PRO A 70 -5.21 -11.06 13.59
C PRO A 70 -6.42 -10.40 14.27
N ALA A 71 -6.35 -9.10 14.56
CA ALA A 71 -7.45 -8.34 15.16
C ALA A 71 -8.53 -7.90 14.15
N GLY A 72 -8.27 -8.05 12.83
CA GLY A 72 -9.20 -7.71 11.75
C GLY A 72 -9.39 -6.22 11.48
N GLN A 73 -8.67 -5.35 12.19
CA GLN A 73 -8.84 -3.89 12.10
C GLN A 73 -8.09 -3.27 10.92
N LYS A 74 -6.95 -3.86 10.55
CA LYS A 74 -6.08 -3.35 9.48
C LYS A 74 -5.73 -4.48 8.52
N THR A 75 -5.46 -4.09 7.28
CA THR A 75 -5.01 -5.03 6.25
C THR A 75 -3.62 -4.65 5.80
N LEU A 76 -2.68 -5.59 5.89
CA LEU A 76 -1.34 -5.44 5.33
C LEU A 76 -1.41 -5.78 3.84
N TYR A 77 -1.14 -4.78 3.01
CA TYR A 77 -0.93 -4.95 1.59
C TYR A 77 0.57 -5.01 1.28
N THR A 78 0.93 -5.82 0.29
CA THR A 78 2.26 -5.81 -0.32
C THR A 78 2.12 -5.81 -1.82
N ILE A 79 2.52 -4.69 -2.44
CA ILE A 79 2.63 -4.52 -3.89
C ILE A 79 4.06 -4.88 -4.30
N SER A 80 4.20 -5.88 -5.17
CA SER A 80 5.45 -6.12 -5.90
C SER A 80 5.45 -5.26 -7.17
N HIS A 81 6.54 -4.58 -7.44
CA HIS A 81 6.75 -3.78 -8.65
C HIS A 81 8.15 -3.98 -9.20
N LYS A 82 8.38 -3.68 -10.48
CA LYS A 82 9.70 -3.81 -11.11
C LYS A 82 10.29 -2.46 -11.50
N ASN A 83 11.60 -2.32 -11.38
CA ASN A 83 12.32 -1.20 -11.99
C ASN A 83 12.60 -1.45 -13.48
N VAL A 84 13.24 -0.48 -14.15
CA VAL A 84 13.60 -0.56 -15.58
C VAL A 84 14.55 -1.72 -15.91
N GLU A 85 15.32 -2.21 -14.94
CA GLU A 85 16.22 -3.37 -15.07
C GLU A 85 15.49 -4.71 -14.86
N GLY A 86 14.18 -4.68 -14.57
CA GLY A 86 13.37 -5.86 -14.31
C GLY A 86 13.52 -6.44 -12.90
N LYS A 87 14.28 -5.80 -12.02
CA LYS A 87 14.45 -6.19 -10.62
C LYS A 87 13.16 -5.90 -9.84
N GLU A 88 12.70 -6.88 -9.10
CA GLU A 88 11.47 -6.79 -8.30
C GLU A 88 11.74 -6.20 -6.92
N TYR A 89 10.89 -5.26 -6.53
CA TYR A 89 10.85 -4.57 -5.24
C TYR A 89 9.47 -4.75 -4.61
N LYS A 90 9.40 -4.51 -3.29
CA LYS A 90 8.16 -4.65 -2.51
C LYS A 90 7.85 -3.35 -1.78
N PHE A 91 6.63 -2.89 -1.98
CA PHE A 91 6.03 -1.79 -1.24
C PHE A 91 4.95 -2.36 -0.31
N SER A 92 5.21 -2.32 1.00
CA SER A 92 4.31 -2.88 2.02
C SER A 92 3.74 -1.79 2.92
N PHE A 93 2.44 -1.82 3.14
CA PHE A 93 1.74 -0.81 3.94
C PHE A 93 0.48 -1.39 4.60
N TYR A 94 0.11 -0.80 5.73
CA TYR A 94 -1.14 -1.07 6.41
C TYR A 94 -2.22 -0.12 5.89
N TYR A 95 -3.35 -0.69 5.49
CA TYR A 95 -4.56 0.03 5.15
C TYR A 95 -5.57 -0.11 6.29
N ASP A 96 -6.07 1.03 6.75
CA ASP A 96 -7.19 1.14 7.68
C ASP A 96 -8.36 1.78 6.92
N PRO A 97 -9.48 1.08 6.71
CA PRO A 97 -10.61 1.60 5.94
C PRO A 97 -11.42 2.68 6.70
N ALA A 98 -11.13 2.94 7.97
CA ALA A 98 -11.82 3.98 8.73
C ALA A 98 -11.53 5.39 8.16
N ASN A 99 -12.48 6.32 8.34
CA ASN A 99 -12.31 7.74 8.01
C ASN A 99 -11.78 8.01 6.59
N GLN A 100 -12.46 7.45 5.58
CA GLN A 100 -12.11 7.60 4.14
C GLN A 100 -10.83 6.85 3.70
N GLY A 101 -10.29 6.01 4.58
CA GLY A 101 -9.11 5.20 4.30
C GLY A 101 -7.82 5.93 4.65
N THR A 102 -6.95 5.27 5.42
CA THR A 102 -5.59 5.75 5.67
C THR A 102 -4.56 4.66 5.39
N ILE A 103 -3.40 5.08 4.92
CA ILE A 103 -2.24 4.23 4.68
C ILE A 103 -1.13 4.61 5.66
N ARG A 104 -0.44 3.60 6.20
CA ARG A 104 0.81 3.72 6.95
C ARG A 104 1.82 2.75 6.38
N PHE A 105 3.01 3.21 6.04
CA PHE A 105 4.02 2.31 5.50
C PHE A 105 4.49 1.35 6.58
N LYS A 106 4.81 0.11 6.18
CA LYS A 106 5.21 -0.92 7.14
C LYS A 106 6.47 -0.52 7.92
N ASN A 107 7.36 0.23 7.28
CA ASN A 107 8.62 0.71 7.85
C ASN A 107 8.55 2.13 8.43
N GLN A 108 7.43 2.84 8.32
CA GLN A 108 7.20 4.22 8.81
C GLN A 108 5.72 4.37 9.23
N GLN A 109 5.38 3.89 10.42
CA GLN A 109 3.98 3.81 10.87
C GLN A 109 3.48 5.10 11.53
N GLU A 110 4.39 5.96 11.93
CA GLU A 110 4.15 7.30 12.43
C GLU A 110 3.55 8.22 11.35
N MET A 111 3.83 7.93 10.08
CA MET A 111 3.39 8.74 8.95
C MET A 111 2.02 8.29 8.43
N VAL A 112 1.07 9.22 8.45
CA VAL A 112 -0.29 8.99 7.97
C VAL A 112 -0.42 9.52 6.56
N TRP A 113 -0.84 8.65 5.65
CA TRP A 113 -1.18 8.99 4.28
C TRP A 113 -2.69 8.92 4.09
N THR A 114 -3.27 9.98 3.58
CA THR A 114 -4.71 10.11 3.31
C THR A 114 -4.93 10.21 1.81
N LYS A 115 -6.02 9.63 1.33
CA LYS A 115 -6.37 9.73 -0.08
C LYS A 115 -6.68 11.19 -0.41
N LYS A 116 -6.06 11.72 -1.46
CA LYS A 116 -6.37 13.05 -1.99
C LYS A 116 -7.83 13.06 -2.40
N THR A 117 -8.63 13.85 -1.70
CA THR A 117 -10.01 14.10 -2.12
C THR A 117 -9.92 14.88 -3.43
N SER A 118 -10.47 14.34 -4.52
CA SER A 118 -10.71 15.14 -5.71
C SER A 118 -11.61 16.29 -5.29
N SER A 119 -11.07 17.51 -5.27
CA SER A 119 -11.91 18.70 -5.13
C SER A 119 -12.87 18.68 -6.32
N PRO A 120 -14.20 18.73 -6.14
CA PRO A 120 -15.09 18.89 -7.27
C PRO A 120 -14.68 20.19 -7.95
N ALA A 121 -14.25 20.11 -9.20
CA ALA A 121 -13.97 21.28 -10.02
C ALA A 121 -15.16 22.24 -9.89
N SER A 122 -14.93 23.40 -9.28
CA SER A 122 -15.90 24.49 -9.28
C SER A 122 -16.16 24.88 -10.73
N ASN A 123 -17.41 24.66 -11.17
CA ASN A 123 -17.98 25.07 -12.46
C ASN A 123 -17.62 26.50 -12.86
#